data_AF-A0A5C5Y068-F1
#
_entry.id   AF-A0A5C5Y068-F1
#
_cell.length_a   1.000
_cell.length_b   1.000
_cell.length_c   1.000
_cell.angle_alpha   90.00
_cell.angle_beta   90.00
_cell.angle_gamma   90.00
#
_symmetry.space_group_name_H-M   'P 1'
#
loop_
_entity.id
_entity.type
_entity.pdbx_description
1 polymer ?
#
loop_
_entity_poly.entity_id
_entity_poly.type
_entity_poly.pdbx_seq_one_letter_code
_entity_poly.pdbx_strand_id
1 'polypeptide(L)'
;MTPEKLSLEYLENNEPLPEILQAEWSADQVLQLFDDLRDGADVQHVQMKSPQTDATVTLAEAHASFAAKEAIAIQVRYVFENETWCDTIMPGDPTTKIIRNRLPSG
;
A
#
# COMPACT_ATOMS: atom_id res chain seq x y z
N MET A 1 4.43 -10.89 25.29
CA MET A 1 3.32 -10.25 24.56
C MET A 1 2.28 -11.33 24.31
N THR A 2 1.21 -11.32 25.10
CA THR A 2 0.03 -12.16 24.92
C THR A 2 -0.80 -11.57 23.78
N PRO A 3 -1.35 -12.38 22.84
CA PRO A 3 -2.30 -11.87 21.87
C PRO A 3 -3.56 -11.46 22.63
N GLU A 4 -3.87 -10.17 22.67
CA GLU A 4 -5.15 -9.70 23.20
C GLU A 4 -6.26 -10.30 22.33
N LYS A 5 -7.10 -11.14 22.94
CA LYS A 5 -8.34 -11.60 22.32
C LYS A 5 -9.19 -10.36 22.03
N LEU A 6 -9.50 -10.13 20.76
CA LEU A 6 -10.54 -9.21 20.33
C LEU A 6 -11.82 -9.52 21.15
N SER A 7 -12.21 -8.61 22.04
CA SER A 7 -13.44 -8.71 22.82
C SER A 7 -14.63 -8.34 21.92
N LEU A 8 -15.79 -8.96 22.19
CA LEU A 8 -17.04 -8.65 21.48
C LEU A 8 -17.41 -7.16 21.57
N GLU A 9 -17.04 -6.50 22.67
CA GLU A 9 -17.22 -5.07 22.90
C GLU A 9 -16.50 -4.18 21.85
N TYR A 10 -15.39 -4.65 21.27
CA TYR A 10 -14.71 -3.94 20.16
C TYR A 10 -15.49 -4.03 18.83
N LEU A 11 -16.26 -5.10 18.63
CA LEU A 11 -17.10 -5.26 17.44
C LEU A 11 -18.40 -4.43 17.55
N GLU A 12 -18.84 -4.10 18.77
CA GLU A 12 -20.06 -3.33 19.03
C GLU A 12 -19.88 -1.81 18.83
N ASN A 13 -18.65 -1.31 18.73
CA ASN A 13 -18.38 0.12 18.55
C ASN A 13 -18.68 0.67 17.14
N ASN A 14 -19.21 -0.15 16.20
CA ASN A 14 -19.55 0.28 14.83
C ASN A 14 -18.42 1.05 14.11
N GLU A 15 -17.16 0.90 14.54
CA GLU A 15 -16.04 1.45 13.79
C GLU A 15 -16.00 0.71 12.45
N PRO A 16 -16.05 1.43 11.31
CA PRO A 16 -16.02 0.79 10.02
C PRO A 16 -14.72 0.00 9.90
N LEU A 17 -14.85 -1.33 9.76
CA LEU A 17 -13.71 -2.19 9.52
C LEU A 17 -12.97 -1.69 8.27
N PRO A 18 -11.63 -1.69 8.27
CA PRO A 18 -10.86 -1.30 7.10
C PRO A 18 -11.29 -2.14 5.89
N GLU A 19 -11.62 -1.49 4.79
CA GLU A 19 -11.84 -2.19 3.53
C GLU A 19 -10.48 -2.65 3.02
N ILE A 20 -10.32 -3.98 2.92
CA ILE A 20 -9.10 -4.62 2.40
C ILE A 20 -9.44 -5.21 1.04
N LEU A 21 -8.87 -4.64 -0.01
CA LEU A 21 -8.94 -5.16 -1.37
C LEU A 21 -7.62 -5.83 -1.72
N GLN A 22 -7.66 -7.11 -2.11
CA GLN A 22 -6.49 -7.85 -2.56
C GLN A 22 -6.65 -8.27 -4.02
N ALA A 23 -5.64 -8.01 -4.84
CA ALA A 23 -5.61 -8.39 -6.25
C ALA A 23 -4.20 -8.79 -6.70
N GLU A 24 -4.14 -9.53 -7.81
CA GLU A 24 -2.92 -9.86 -8.54
C GLU A 24 -2.92 -9.04 -9.83
N TRP A 25 -1.94 -8.15 -10.00
CA TRP A 25 -1.83 -7.24 -11.15
C TRP A 25 -0.60 -7.56 -12.00
N SER A 26 -0.66 -7.24 -13.29
CA SER A 26 0.52 -7.24 -14.14
C SER A 26 1.47 -6.10 -13.77
N ALA A 27 2.75 -6.21 -14.13
CA ALA A 27 3.71 -5.14 -13.90
C ALA A 27 3.26 -3.82 -14.54
N ASP A 28 2.70 -3.86 -15.75
CA ASP A 28 2.21 -2.67 -16.45
C ASP A 28 1.08 -1.95 -15.69
N GLN A 29 0.16 -2.71 -15.08
CA GLN A 29 -0.90 -2.13 -14.24
C GLN A 29 -0.36 -1.45 -13.00
N VAL A 30 0.71 -1.99 -12.40
CA VAL A 30 1.36 -1.38 -11.24
C VAL A 30 2.16 -0.13 -11.64
N LEU A 31 2.83 -0.15 -12.80
CA LEU A 31 3.48 1.04 -13.33
C LEU A 31 2.45 2.15 -13.61
N GLN A 32 1.30 1.82 -14.19
CA GLN A 32 0.20 2.76 -14.37
C GLN A 32 -0.31 3.31 -13.03
N LEU A 33 -0.40 2.49 -11.98
CA LEU A 33 -0.79 2.95 -10.65
C LEU A 33 0.17 4.03 -10.11
N PHE A 34 1.48 3.88 -10.32
CA PHE A 34 2.43 4.92 -9.91
C PHE A 34 2.21 6.25 -10.66
N ASP A 35 1.88 6.19 -11.96
CA ASP A 35 1.53 7.38 -12.74
C ASP A 35 0.23 8.02 -12.23
N ASP A 36 -0.80 7.21 -11.96
CA ASP A 36 -2.09 7.68 -11.44
C ASP A 36 -1.92 8.32 -10.04
N LEU A 37 -1.09 7.73 -9.18
CA LEU A 37 -0.78 8.27 -7.85
C LEU A 37 -0.01 9.59 -7.94
N ARG A 38 0.91 9.72 -8.89
CA ARG A 38 1.65 10.97 -9.13
C ARG A 38 0.72 12.10 -9.56
N ASP A 39 -0.22 11.80 -10.45
CA ASP A 39 -1.03 12.82 -11.13
C ASP A 39 -2.35 13.13 -10.41
N GLY A 40 -2.86 12.20 -9.60
CA GLY A 40 -4.21 12.27 -9.05
C GLY A 40 -4.35 12.13 -7.53
N ALA A 41 -3.27 11.82 -6.79
CA ALA A 41 -3.34 11.58 -5.35
C ALA A 41 -2.34 12.46 -4.56
N ASP A 42 -2.71 12.76 -3.32
CA ASP A 42 -1.81 13.42 -2.38
C ASP A 42 -1.01 12.36 -1.60
N VAL A 43 0.18 12.02 -2.11
CA VAL A 43 1.05 11.00 -1.54
C VAL A 43 1.73 11.50 -0.27
N GLN A 44 1.33 10.92 0.86
CA GLN A 44 1.79 11.31 2.19
C GLN A 44 3.08 10.60 2.61
N HIS A 45 3.23 9.32 2.21
CA HIS A 45 4.36 8.50 2.64
C HIS A 45 4.60 7.35 1.68
N VAL A 46 5.88 7.07 1.39
CA VAL A 46 6.29 5.87 0.67
C VAL A 46 7.41 5.18 1.44
N GLN A 47 7.17 3.94 1.82
CA GLN A 47 8.18 3.06 2.43
C GLN A 47 8.54 1.98 1.41
N MET A 48 9.82 1.75 1.19
CA MET A 48 10.30 0.72 0.28
C MET A 48 11.27 -0.21 1.00
N LYS A 49 11.06 -1.50 0.79
CA LYS A 49 11.98 -2.56 1.17
C LYS A 49 12.63 -3.14 -0.08
N SER A 50 13.95 -3.20 -0.08
CA SER A 50 14.79 -3.87 -1.08
C SER A 50 15.83 -4.74 -0.35
N PRO A 51 16.68 -5.51 -1.07
CA PRO A 51 17.78 -6.23 -0.44
C PRO A 51 18.78 -5.32 0.31
N GLN A 52 18.87 -4.03 -0.09
CA GLN A 52 19.85 -3.09 0.43
C GLN A 52 19.28 -2.16 1.51
N THR A 53 17.96 -1.91 1.52
CA THR A 53 17.37 -0.92 2.42
C THR A 53 15.94 -1.26 2.82
N ASP A 54 15.52 -0.73 3.95
CA ASP A 54 14.13 -0.61 4.38
C ASP A 54 13.96 0.84 4.84
N ALA A 55 13.52 1.71 3.93
CA ALA A 55 13.57 3.14 4.14
C ALA A 55 12.38 3.87 3.51
N THR A 56 12.13 5.06 4.05
CA THR A 56 11.23 6.03 3.43
C THR A 56 11.92 6.59 2.19
N VAL A 57 11.20 6.57 1.07
CA VAL A 57 11.67 7.03 -0.24
C VAL A 57 10.63 7.94 -0.88
N THR A 58 10.97 8.52 -2.02
CA THR A 58 10.00 9.21 -2.87
C THR A 58 9.19 8.22 -3.71
N LEU A 59 8.01 8.63 -4.19
CA LEU A 59 7.22 7.83 -5.13
C LEU A 59 8.01 7.50 -6.42
N ALA A 60 8.81 8.44 -6.90
CA ALA A 60 9.64 8.26 -8.10
C ALA A 60 10.74 7.21 -7.92
N GLU A 61 11.41 7.19 -6.75
CA GLU A 61 12.41 6.17 -6.42
C GLU A 61 11.77 4.78 -6.29
N ALA A 62 10.61 4.69 -5.64
CA ALA A 62 9.85 3.45 -5.53
C ALA A 62 9.42 2.92 -6.90
N HIS A 63 8.91 3.79 -7.78
CA HIS A 63 8.58 3.46 -9.17
C HIS A 63 9.79 2.93 -9.94
N ALA A 64 10.93 3.62 -9.86
CA ALA A 64 12.16 3.19 -10.53
C ALA A 64 12.65 1.82 -10.01
N SER A 65 12.62 1.61 -8.70
CA SER A 65 13.03 0.34 -8.08
C SER A 65 12.08 -0.82 -8.42
N PHE A 66 10.77 -0.55 -8.53
CA PHE A 66 9.80 -1.52 -9.03
C PHE A 66 10.09 -1.91 -10.48
N ALA A 67 10.28 -0.92 -11.36
CA ALA A 67 10.59 -1.15 -12.78
C ALA A 67 11.91 -1.92 -12.98
N ALA A 68 12.90 -1.67 -12.12
CA ALA A 68 14.18 -2.38 -12.10
C ALA A 68 14.12 -3.77 -11.45
N LYS A 69 12.96 -4.18 -10.89
CA LYS A 69 12.77 -5.43 -10.14
C LYS A 69 13.66 -5.56 -8.90
N GLU A 70 13.98 -4.45 -8.26
CA GLU A 70 14.83 -4.39 -7.06
C GLU A 70 14.01 -4.28 -5.77
N ALA A 71 12.77 -3.80 -5.87
CA ALA A 71 11.86 -3.71 -4.74
C ALA A 71 11.32 -5.09 -4.33
N ILE A 72 11.37 -5.39 -3.03
CA ILE A 72 10.75 -6.56 -2.40
C ILE A 72 9.33 -6.23 -1.93
N ALA A 73 9.13 -5.01 -1.41
CA ALA A 73 7.83 -4.49 -1.04
C ALA A 73 7.84 -2.97 -1.08
N ILE A 74 6.71 -2.37 -1.45
CA ILE A 74 6.49 -0.94 -1.42
C ILE A 74 5.18 -0.69 -0.71
N GLN A 75 5.16 0.23 0.25
CA GLN A 75 3.94 0.72 0.88
C GLN A 75 3.76 2.19 0.54
N VAL A 76 2.58 2.55 0.03
CA VAL A 76 2.23 3.93 -0.33
C VAL A 76 1.02 4.35 0.49
N ARG A 77 1.14 5.42 1.27
CA ARG A 77 0.02 6.09 1.93
C ARG A 77 -0.30 7.38 1.19
N TYR A 78 -1.57 7.57 0.84
CA TYR A 78 -2.02 8.73 0.08
C TYR A 78 -3.47 9.09 0.39
N VAL A 79 -3.87 10.29 -0.02
CA VAL A 79 -5.27 10.73 0.00
C VAL A 79 -5.78 10.79 -1.44
N PHE A 80 -6.93 10.16 -1.68
CA PHE A 80 -7.65 10.18 -2.95
C PHE A 80 -9.14 10.34 -2.67
N GLU A 81 -9.82 11.29 -3.33
CA GLU A 81 -11.24 11.60 -3.11
C GLU A 81 -11.64 11.84 -1.63
N ASN A 82 -10.77 12.50 -0.85
CA ASN A 82 -10.88 12.73 0.60
C ASN A 82 -10.82 11.46 1.47
N GLU A 83 -10.42 10.33 0.90
CA GLU A 83 -10.23 9.07 1.61
C GLU A 83 -8.74 8.77 1.76
N THR A 84 -8.34 8.28 2.93
CA THR A 84 -6.95 7.88 3.16
C THR A 84 -6.79 6.40 2.79
N TRP A 85 -5.82 6.13 1.91
CA TRP A 85 -5.50 4.79 1.44
C TRP A 85 -4.07 4.41 1.83
N CYS A 86 -3.86 3.12 2.02
CA CYS A 86 -2.56 2.51 2.25
C CYS A 86 -2.44 1.26 1.38
N ASP A 87 -1.66 1.37 0.31
CA ASP A 87 -1.43 0.29 -0.64
C ASP A 87 -0.11 -0.40 -0.31
N THR A 88 -0.12 -1.73 -0.27
CA THR A 88 1.06 -2.58 -0.16
C THR A 88 1.24 -3.34 -1.47
N ILE A 89 2.35 -3.07 -2.14
CA ILE A 89 2.76 -3.64 -3.42
C ILE A 89 3.87 -4.65 -3.13
N MET A 90 3.63 -5.92 -3.44
CA MET A 90 4.61 -7.00 -3.29
C MET A 90 4.93 -7.57 -4.67
N PRO A 91 6.04 -7.12 -5.29
CA PRO A 91 6.47 -7.63 -6.59
C PRO A 91 6.70 -9.14 -6.55
N GLY A 92 6.25 -9.81 -7.60
CA GLY A 92 6.42 -11.24 -7.81
C GLY A 92 6.67 -11.55 -9.27
N ASP A 93 6.92 -12.81 -9.57
CA ASP A 93 7.06 -13.34 -10.93
C ASP A 93 6.06 -14.50 -11.09
N PRO A 94 5.01 -14.39 -11.93
CA PRO A 94 4.81 -13.37 -12.97
C PRO A 94 3.94 -12.15 -12.58
N THR A 95 3.25 -12.19 -11.45
CA THR A 95 2.30 -11.14 -11.04
C THR A 95 2.75 -10.40 -9.79
N THR A 96 2.26 -9.17 -9.62
CA THR A 96 2.45 -8.37 -8.41
C THR A 96 1.20 -8.45 -7.55
N LYS A 97 1.36 -8.82 -6.29
CA LYS A 97 0.27 -8.76 -5.32
C LYS A 97 0.11 -7.32 -4.84
N ILE A 98 -1.12 -6.82 -4.89
CA ILE A 98 -1.52 -5.53 -4.34
C ILE A 98 -2.52 -5.78 -3.21
N ILE A 99 -2.29 -5.15 -2.06
CA ILE A 99 -3.24 -5.07 -0.95
C ILE A 99 -3.55 -3.59 -0.72
N ARG A 100 -4.80 -3.17 -0.91
CA ARG A 100 -5.24 -1.78 -0.72
C ARG A 100 -6.11 -1.71 0.51
N ASN A 101 -5.70 -0.87 1.46
CA ASN A 101 -6.43 -0.68 2.70
C ASN A 101 -6.97 0.74 2.72
N ARG A 102 -8.28 0.89 2.77
CA ARG A 102 -8.89 2.17 3.15
C ARG A 102 -8.75 2.34 4.66
N LEU A 103 -8.05 3.38 5.08
CA LEU A 103 -7.87 3.69 6.49
C LEU A 103 -9.10 4.46 7.01
N PRO A 104 -9.59 4.16 8.23
CA PRO A 104 -10.65 4.93 8.84
C PRO A 104 -10.19 6.38 9.04
N SER A 105 -11.01 7.32 8.62
CA SER A 105 -10.92 8.71 9.05
C SER A 105 -11.32 8.75 10.52
N GLY A 106 -10.35 8.99 11.41
CA GLY A 106 -10.56 9.05 12.86
C GLY A 106 -11.44 10.20 13.32
#